data_AF-A0AAV0VGW6-F1
#
_entry.id   AF-A0AAV0VGW6-F1
#
_cell.length_a   1.000
_cell.length_b   1.000
_cell.length_c   1.000
_cell.angle_alpha   90.00
_cell.angle_beta   90.00
_cell.angle_gamma   90.00
#
_symmetry.space_group_name_H-M   'P 1'
#
loop_
_entity.id
_entity.type
_entity.pdbx_description
1 polymer ?
#
loop_
_entity_poly.entity_id
_entity_poly.type
_entity_poly.pdbx_seq_one_letter_code
_entity_poly.pdbx_strand_id
1 'polypeptide(L)'
;MDELPGEIKSLGLDSLFLPGTHDSGAYDNTQKLPIYFEKYVYTQDVDVLGQLCHGARYLDLRVGFYNQSEHLWWLHHEIYLVRPLSHILGDIKTFVEATNEIVIVEFHKFQTGFSKNPSVYLELYQFGTFYLGKHMAKIGWNKLLKDLQTEGRRVIVTYKLQPFADDSSIC
;
A
#
# COMPACT_ATOMS: atom_id res chain seq x y z
N MET A 1 -8.74 1.97 -16.11
CA MET A 1 -9.92 2.80 -15.72
C MET A 1 -10.20 3.94 -16.70
N ASP A 2 -9.43 4.10 -17.79
CA ASP A 2 -9.67 5.19 -18.75
C ASP A 2 -10.96 5.04 -19.55
N GLU A 3 -11.40 3.81 -19.80
CA GLU A 3 -12.61 3.52 -20.57
C GLU A 3 -13.89 3.52 -19.73
N LEU A 4 -13.81 3.85 -18.44
CA LEU A 4 -15.00 3.94 -17.59
C LEU A 4 -15.96 5.05 -18.08
N PRO A 5 -17.28 4.82 -18.05
CA PRO A 5 -18.27 5.85 -18.35
C PRO A 5 -18.11 7.09 -17.47
N GLY A 6 -18.49 8.26 -18.00
CA GLY A 6 -18.36 9.54 -17.30
C GLY A 6 -19.15 9.61 -15.98
N GLU A 7 -20.25 8.86 -15.91
CA GLU A 7 -21.07 8.66 -14.72
C GLU A 7 -20.26 7.98 -13.62
N ILE A 8 -19.56 6.89 -13.95
CA ILE A 8 -18.71 6.15 -12.99
C ILE A 8 -17.51 7.01 -12.56
N LYS A 9 -16.88 7.73 -13.50
CA LYS A 9 -15.78 8.65 -13.17
C LYS A 9 -16.21 9.82 -12.28
N SER A 10 -17.50 10.12 -12.23
CA SER A 10 -18.07 11.17 -11.37
C SER A 10 -18.53 10.65 -10.00
N LEU A 11 -18.29 9.38 -9.68
CA LEU A 11 -18.53 8.81 -8.36
C LEU A 11 -17.36 9.12 -7.41
N GLY A 12 -17.70 9.26 -6.12
CA GLY A 12 -16.73 9.19 -5.03
C GLY A 12 -16.20 7.77 -4.86
N LEU A 13 -15.04 7.64 -4.21
CA LEU A 13 -14.39 6.33 -4.00
C LEU A 13 -15.23 5.37 -3.14
N ASP A 14 -16.02 5.92 -2.22
CA ASP A 14 -16.97 5.21 -1.36
C ASP A 14 -18.14 4.59 -2.12
N SER A 15 -18.35 5.01 -3.36
CA SER A 15 -19.41 4.53 -4.25
C SER A 15 -18.88 3.59 -5.34
N LEU A 16 -17.58 3.25 -5.32
CA LEU A 16 -16.96 2.34 -6.27
C LEU A 16 -16.77 0.95 -5.68
N PHE A 17 -16.97 -0.08 -6.52
CA PHE A 17 -16.47 -1.41 -6.24
C PHE A 17 -15.00 -1.51 -6.65
N LEU A 18 -14.10 -1.62 -5.67
CA LEU A 18 -12.65 -1.70 -5.90
C LEU A 18 -12.13 -3.04 -5.38
N PRO A 19 -11.63 -3.93 -6.26
CA PRO A 19 -10.99 -5.17 -5.83
C PRO A 19 -9.73 -4.87 -4.99
N GLY A 20 -9.48 -5.70 -3.98
CA GLY A 20 -8.31 -5.59 -3.13
C GLY A 20 -7.66 -6.95 -2.86
N THR A 21 -6.40 -6.92 -2.46
CA THR A 21 -5.66 -8.12 -2.05
C THR A 21 -5.24 -8.00 -0.59
N HIS A 22 -5.37 -9.11 0.15
CA HIS A 22 -4.99 -9.20 1.56
C HIS A 22 -3.51 -9.59 1.68
N ASP A 23 -2.78 -8.87 2.53
CA ASP A 23 -1.32 -9.03 2.72
C ASP A 23 -0.57 -9.07 1.37
N SER A 24 -0.77 -8.03 0.56
CA SER A 24 -0.43 -8.00 -0.88
C SER A 24 1.03 -8.28 -1.18
N GLY A 25 1.93 -8.01 -0.23
CA GLY A 25 3.36 -8.28 -0.37
C GLY A 25 3.74 -9.76 -0.18
N ALA A 26 2.85 -10.57 0.38
CA ALA A 26 3.09 -11.98 0.70
C ALA A 26 2.85 -12.89 -0.51
N TYR A 27 3.72 -12.80 -1.51
CA TYR A 27 3.75 -13.69 -2.67
C TYR A 27 5.06 -14.46 -2.80
N ASP A 28 5.07 -15.49 -3.65
CA ASP A 28 6.28 -16.19 -4.07
C ASP A 28 6.62 -15.87 -5.53
N ASN A 29 7.83 -15.38 -5.78
CA ASN A 29 8.38 -15.20 -7.12
C ASN A 29 9.63 -16.06 -7.38
N THR A 30 10.02 -16.88 -6.40
CA THR A 30 11.26 -17.68 -6.47
C THR A 30 11.01 -19.18 -6.45
N GLN A 31 9.90 -19.65 -5.86
CA GLN A 31 9.61 -21.07 -5.60
C GLN A 31 10.75 -21.81 -4.88
N LYS A 32 11.62 -21.06 -4.19
CA LYS A 32 12.82 -21.59 -3.52
C LYS A 32 12.67 -21.72 -2.02
N LEU A 33 11.56 -21.24 -1.47
CA LEU A 33 11.33 -21.28 -0.04
C LEU A 33 10.66 -22.59 0.37
N PRO A 34 10.84 -23.00 1.64
CA PRO A 34 10.22 -24.22 2.14
C PRO A 34 8.70 -24.20 1.97
N ILE A 35 8.09 -25.39 1.77
CA ILE A 35 6.65 -25.57 1.60
C ILE A 35 5.77 -24.92 2.69
N TYR A 36 6.32 -24.68 3.88
CA TYR A 36 5.59 -23.98 4.93
C TYR A 36 5.34 -22.50 4.62
N PHE A 37 6.19 -21.85 3.82
CA PHE A 37 5.93 -20.48 3.36
C PHE A 37 4.72 -20.44 2.43
N GLU A 38 4.70 -21.34 1.45
CA GLU A 38 3.55 -21.50 0.54
C GLU A 38 2.26 -21.78 1.31
N LYS A 39 2.32 -22.63 2.34
CA LYS A 39 1.14 -23.05 3.09
C LYS A 39 0.64 -22.04 4.13
N TYR A 40 1.52 -21.24 4.73
CA TYR A 40 1.20 -20.47 5.94
C TYR A 40 1.60 -18.99 5.90
N VAL A 41 2.34 -18.56 4.88
CA VAL A 41 2.88 -17.19 4.80
C VAL A 41 2.36 -16.50 3.55
N TYR A 42 2.40 -17.16 2.40
CA TYR A 42 1.98 -16.55 1.14
C TYR A 42 0.48 -16.57 0.94
N THR A 43 -0.04 -15.43 0.49
CA THR A 43 -1.46 -15.18 0.26
C THR A 43 -1.75 -14.83 -1.20
N GLN A 44 -0.71 -14.56 -1.99
CA GLN A 44 -0.79 -14.11 -3.37
C GLN A 44 0.15 -14.94 -4.27
N ASP A 45 -0.30 -15.25 -5.48
CA ASP A 45 0.50 -16.02 -6.46
C ASP A 45 1.38 -15.13 -7.36
N VAL A 46 1.10 -13.83 -7.40
CA VAL A 46 1.77 -12.87 -8.29
C VAL A 46 2.25 -11.64 -7.53
N ASP A 47 3.26 -10.97 -8.09
CA ASP A 47 3.79 -9.73 -7.53
C ASP A 47 2.77 -8.58 -7.56
N VAL A 48 3.09 -7.47 -6.89
CA VAL A 48 2.13 -6.38 -6.74
C VAL A 48 1.82 -5.73 -8.09
N LEU A 49 2.80 -5.59 -8.98
CA LEU A 49 2.52 -5.12 -10.34
C LEU A 49 1.54 -6.05 -11.05
N GLY A 50 1.74 -7.37 -10.97
CA GLY A 50 0.84 -8.38 -11.46
C GLY A 50 -0.56 -8.26 -10.86
N GLN A 51 -0.69 -8.10 -9.54
CA GLN A 51 -1.99 -7.91 -8.88
C GLN A 51 -2.72 -6.68 -9.43
N LEU A 52 -2.01 -5.56 -9.59
CA LEU A 52 -2.56 -4.32 -10.14
C LEU A 52 -2.99 -4.49 -11.61
N CYS A 53 -2.19 -5.18 -12.43
CA CYS A 53 -2.51 -5.52 -13.81
C CYS A 53 -3.76 -6.42 -13.92
N HIS A 54 -3.99 -7.30 -12.95
CA HIS A 54 -5.19 -8.15 -12.87
C HIS A 54 -6.40 -7.46 -12.21
N GLY A 55 -6.31 -6.16 -11.90
CA GLY A 55 -7.44 -5.33 -11.49
C GLY A 55 -7.51 -4.99 -10.00
N ALA A 56 -6.56 -5.43 -9.17
CA ALA A 56 -6.49 -5.00 -7.77
C ALA A 56 -6.24 -3.49 -7.69
N ARG A 57 -6.97 -2.78 -6.82
CA ARG A 57 -6.85 -1.34 -6.60
C ARG A 57 -6.70 -0.98 -5.13
N TYR A 58 -6.76 -1.98 -4.24
CA TYR A 58 -6.50 -1.86 -2.82
C TYR A 58 -5.43 -2.86 -2.39
N LEU A 59 -4.38 -2.38 -1.75
CA LEU A 59 -3.25 -3.19 -1.30
C LEU A 59 -3.12 -3.09 0.23
N ASP A 60 -3.17 -4.23 0.92
CA ASP A 60 -2.88 -4.38 2.35
C ASP A 60 -1.37 -4.65 2.54
N LEU A 61 -0.62 -3.66 3.04
CA LEU A 61 0.80 -3.77 3.30
C LEU A 61 1.09 -3.79 4.81
N ARG A 62 1.77 -4.84 5.26
CA ARG A 62 2.14 -5.02 6.66
C ARG A 62 3.63 -4.80 6.85
N VAL A 63 3.99 -3.67 7.44
CA VAL A 63 5.37 -3.21 7.47
C VAL A 63 6.00 -3.32 8.86
N GLY A 64 7.27 -3.70 8.88
CA GLY A 64 8.16 -3.64 10.03
C GLY A 64 9.40 -2.79 9.73
N PHE A 65 10.03 -2.28 10.80
CA PHE A 65 11.24 -1.48 10.76
C PHE A 65 12.43 -2.22 11.38
N TYR A 66 13.54 -2.30 10.64
CA TYR A 66 14.72 -3.10 10.96
C TYR A 66 16.02 -2.31 10.79
N ASN A 67 16.43 -1.61 11.86
CA ASN A 67 17.61 -0.73 11.87
C ASN A 67 18.97 -1.44 11.64
N GLN A 68 19.02 -2.77 11.75
CA GLN A 68 20.24 -3.57 11.61
C GLN A 68 20.22 -4.51 10.40
N SER A 69 19.32 -4.30 9.43
CA SER A 69 19.24 -5.11 8.22
C SER A 69 19.59 -4.32 6.96
N GLU A 70 19.80 -5.01 5.84
CA GLU A 70 20.13 -4.39 4.54
C GLU A 70 19.07 -3.38 4.08
N HIS A 71 17.80 -3.65 4.40
CA HIS A 71 16.68 -2.74 4.12
C HIS A 71 16.00 -2.32 5.42
N LEU A 72 15.78 -1.02 5.62
CA LEU A 72 15.11 -0.54 6.84
C LEU A 72 13.65 -0.99 6.94
N TRP A 73 12.98 -1.15 5.80
CA TRP A 73 11.54 -1.42 5.73
C TRP A 73 11.27 -2.77 5.07
N TRP A 74 10.64 -3.66 5.84
CA TRP A 74 10.28 -5.00 5.37
C TRP A 74 8.79 -5.24 5.49
N LEU A 75 8.26 -6.01 4.54
CA LEU A 75 6.92 -6.56 4.60
C LEU A 75 6.91 -7.88 5.37
N HIS A 76 5.79 -8.12 6.04
CA HIS A 76 5.56 -9.22 6.96
C HIS A 76 4.29 -9.99 6.62
N HIS A 77 4.31 -11.28 6.92
CA HIS A 77 3.10 -12.01 7.27
C HIS A 77 3.30 -12.58 8.69
N GLU A 78 2.61 -11.97 9.67
CA GLU A 78 2.81 -12.22 11.10
C GLU A 78 4.30 -12.11 11.49
N ILE A 79 4.92 -13.17 12.00
CA ILE A 79 6.33 -13.17 12.45
C ILE A 79 7.35 -13.34 11.31
N TYR A 80 6.90 -13.63 10.08
CA TYR A 80 7.78 -13.96 8.97
C TYR A 80 8.12 -12.72 8.14
N LEU A 81 9.41 -12.49 7.92
CA LEU A 81 9.91 -11.53 6.94
C LEU A 81 9.63 -12.05 5.53
N VAL A 82 9.05 -11.20 4.69
CA VAL A 82 8.64 -11.56 3.34
C VAL A 82 9.58 -10.93 2.31
N ARG A 83 9.60 -9.59 2.23
CA ARG A 83 10.38 -8.84 1.23
C ARG A 83 10.55 -7.37 1.59
N PRO A 84 11.52 -6.65 0.99
CA PRO A 84 11.66 -5.21 1.18
C PRO A 84 10.44 -4.43 0.69
N LEU A 85 10.01 -3.42 1.45
CA LEU A 85 8.90 -2.53 1.05
C LEU A 85 9.22 -1.76 -0.24
N SER A 86 10.49 -1.44 -0.48
CA SER A 86 10.95 -0.72 -1.68
C SER A 86 10.53 -1.40 -2.99
N HIS A 87 10.51 -2.73 -3.04
CA HIS A 87 10.08 -3.47 -4.23
C HIS A 87 8.63 -3.14 -4.57
N ILE A 88 7.76 -3.14 -3.56
CA ILE A 88 6.33 -2.90 -3.74
C ILE A 88 6.03 -1.45 -4.09
N LEU A 89 6.73 -0.51 -3.46
CA LEU A 89 6.63 0.90 -3.83
C LEU A 89 7.10 1.14 -5.27
N GLY A 90 8.12 0.40 -5.73
CA GLY A 90 8.57 0.39 -7.12
C GLY A 90 7.50 -0.13 -8.09
N ASP A 91 6.82 -1.23 -7.75
CA ASP A 91 5.73 -1.79 -8.54
C ASP A 91 4.54 -0.82 -8.65
N ILE A 92 4.12 -0.24 -7.53
CA ILE A 92 3.05 0.77 -7.48
C ILE A 92 3.42 1.97 -8.34
N LYS A 93 4.65 2.47 -8.21
CA LYS A 93 5.16 3.59 -9.02
C LYS A 93 5.10 3.26 -10.51
N THR A 94 5.58 2.08 -10.90
CA THR A 94 5.56 1.61 -12.28
C THR A 94 4.13 1.61 -12.83
N PHE A 95 3.19 1.04 -12.07
CA PHE A 95 1.80 0.96 -12.46
C PHE A 95 1.14 2.34 -12.63
N VAL A 96 1.30 3.25 -11.65
CA VAL A 96 0.66 4.58 -11.73
C VAL A 96 1.34 5.51 -12.72
N GLU A 97 2.59 5.25 -13.12
CA GLU A 97 3.26 5.98 -14.20
C GLU A 97 2.82 5.49 -15.58
N ALA A 98 2.50 4.20 -15.70
CA ALA A 98 2.03 3.60 -16.95
C ALA A 98 0.53 3.79 -17.19
N THR A 99 -0.24 4.12 -16.15
CA THR A 99 -1.71 4.13 -16.20
C THR A 99 -2.31 5.38 -15.56
N ASN A 100 -3.56 5.68 -15.89
CA ASN A 100 -4.33 6.74 -15.25
C ASN A 100 -5.29 6.17 -14.18
N GLU A 101 -4.84 5.12 -13.50
CA GLU A 101 -5.65 4.39 -12.52
C GLU A 101 -5.23 4.71 -11.09
N ILE A 102 -6.18 4.56 -10.17
CA ILE A 102 -5.94 4.76 -8.74
C ILE A 102 -5.31 3.53 -8.10
N VAL A 103 -4.58 3.74 -7.01
CA VAL A 103 -4.12 2.67 -6.12
C VAL A 103 -4.31 3.13 -4.69
N ILE A 104 -5.04 2.36 -3.90
CA ILE A 104 -5.16 2.54 -2.46
C ILE A 104 -4.14 1.62 -1.79
N VAL A 105 -3.26 2.21 -0.98
CA VAL A 105 -2.21 1.53 -0.23
C VAL A 105 -2.55 1.70 1.25
N GLU A 106 -2.97 0.61 1.88
CA GLU A 106 -3.15 0.57 3.32
C GLU A 106 -1.87 0.05 3.98
N PHE A 107 -1.30 0.84 4.89
CA PHE A 107 -0.36 0.30 5.87
C PHE A 107 -1.15 -0.22 7.07
N HIS A 108 -1.21 -1.55 7.18
CA HIS A 108 -1.97 -2.27 8.19
C HIS A 108 -1.04 -3.02 9.15
N LYS A 109 -1.53 -3.32 10.36
CA LYS A 109 -0.84 -4.15 11.38
C LYS A 109 0.67 -3.85 11.45
N PHE A 110 1.04 -2.63 11.85
CA PHE A 110 2.43 -2.25 12.05
C PHE A 110 3.16 -3.24 12.97
N GLN A 111 4.24 -3.85 12.46
CA GLN A 111 4.94 -4.93 13.15
C GLN A 111 6.15 -4.40 13.93
N THR A 112 7.25 -5.16 13.93
CA THR A 112 8.48 -4.85 14.67
C THR A 112 8.93 -3.42 14.41
N GLY A 113 9.36 -2.72 15.47
CA GLY A 113 9.91 -1.37 15.40
C GLY A 113 8.93 -0.23 15.67
N PHE A 114 7.61 -0.44 15.53
CA PHE A 114 6.62 0.65 15.65
C PHE A 114 6.13 0.93 17.09
N SER A 115 6.19 -0.04 18.01
CA SER A 115 5.62 0.08 19.35
C SER A 115 6.41 0.96 20.32
N LYS A 116 7.68 1.26 20.02
CA LYS A 116 8.60 1.94 20.95
C LYS A 116 8.99 3.35 20.51
N ASN A 117 8.67 3.74 19.28
CA ASN A 117 9.12 5.02 18.74
C ASN A 117 8.11 5.58 17.71
N PRO A 118 7.32 6.60 18.10
CA PRO A 118 6.41 7.28 17.18
C PRO A 118 7.09 7.90 15.94
N SER A 119 8.39 8.22 15.98
CA SER A 119 9.10 8.79 14.82
C SER A 119 9.15 7.84 13.63
N VAL A 120 9.09 6.53 13.88
CA VAL A 120 9.13 5.49 12.84
C VAL A 120 7.95 5.64 11.87
N TYR A 121 6.78 6.10 12.33
CA TYR A 121 5.66 6.39 11.43
C TYR A 121 5.96 7.54 10.47
N LEU A 122 6.63 8.59 10.95
CA LEU A 122 7.06 9.71 10.10
C LEU A 122 8.14 9.28 9.11
N GLU A 123 9.10 8.46 9.55
CA GLU A 123 10.15 7.91 8.68
C GLU A 123 9.56 7.00 7.60
N LEU A 124 8.55 6.18 7.92
CA LEU A 124 7.81 5.40 6.93
C LEU A 124 7.10 6.30 5.93
N TYR A 125 6.41 7.35 6.41
CA TYR A 125 5.74 8.30 5.55
C TYR A 125 6.72 9.01 4.59
N GLN A 126 7.89 9.41 5.10
CA GLN A 126 8.95 10.01 4.30
C GLN A 126 9.49 9.02 3.26
N PHE A 127 9.69 7.76 3.65
CA PHE A 127 10.11 6.69 2.74
C PHE A 127 9.07 6.47 1.63
N GLY A 128 7.79 6.34 1.96
CA GLY A 128 6.72 6.23 0.97
C GLY A 128 6.62 7.45 0.05
N THR A 129 6.76 8.66 0.62
CA THR A 129 6.74 9.93 -0.13
C THR A 129 7.92 10.04 -1.09
N PHE A 130 9.09 9.52 -0.74
CA PHE A 130 10.23 9.47 -1.65
C PHE A 130 9.92 8.69 -2.93
N TYR A 131 9.20 7.56 -2.83
CA TYR A 131 8.82 6.76 -4.01
C TYR A 131 7.61 7.32 -4.75
N LEU A 132 6.55 7.66 -4.02
CA LEU A 132 5.21 7.87 -4.57
C LEU A 132 4.71 9.31 -4.44
N GLY A 133 5.48 10.21 -3.81
CA GLY A 133 5.01 11.54 -3.40
C GLY A 133 4.46 12.39 -4.54
N LYS A 134 4.99 12.28 -5.77
CA LYS A 134 4.46 12.98 -6.95
C LYS A 134 3.09 12.47 -7.42
N HIS A 135 2.73 11.25 -7.03
CA HIS A 135 1.48 10.57 -7.38
C HIS A 135 0.51 10.52 -6.20
N MET A 136 0.93 10.86 -4.99
CA MET A 136 0.09 10.78 -3.79
C MET A 136 -1.02 11.84 -3.79
N ALA A 137 -2.25 11.38 -3.58
CA ALA A 137 -3.46 12.17 -3.44
C ALA A 137 -3.58 12.75 -2.03
N LYS A 138 -3.95 14.03 -1.97
CA LYS A 138 -4.57 14.60 -0.77
C LYS A 138 -6.05 14.26 -0.83
N ILE A 139 -6.49 13.32 0.01
CA ILE A 139 -7.88 12.86 0.05
C ILE A 139 -8.70 13.80 0.94
N GLY A 140 -9.82 14.26 0.41
CA GLY A 140 -10.92 14.85 1.16
C GLY A 140 -12.20 14.04 0.88
N TRP A 141 -13.19 14.15 1.77
CA TRP A 141 -14.41 13.33 1.77
C TRP A 141 -15.22 13.34 0.46
N ASN A 142 -15.07 14.35 -0.38
CA ASN A 142 -15.87 14.54 -1.60
C ASN A 142 -15.08 14.36 -2.91
N LYS A 143 -13.91 13.71 -2.85
CA LYS A 143 -13.03 13.62 -4.04
C LYS A 143 -13.53 12.55 -5.01
N LEU A 144 -13.78 12.95 -6.25
CA LEU A 144 -14.29 12.07 -7.30
C LEU A 144 -13.13 11.33 -7.98
N LEU A 145 -13.43 10.20 -8.62
CA LEU A 145 -12.44 9.45 -9.40
C LEU A 145 -11.78 10.31 -10.48
N LYS A 146 -12.57 11.09 -11.24
CA LYS A 146 -12.06 11.97 -12.29
C LYS A 146 -11.11 13.06 -11.78
N ASP A 147 -11.29 13.51 -10.54
CA ASP A 147 -10.45 14.57 -9.96
C ASP A 147 -9.04 14.02 -9.72
N LEU A 148 -8.95 12.80 -9.15
CA LEU A 148 -7.68 12.09 -8.94
C LEU A 148 -6.95 11.84 -10.26
N GLN A 149 -7.69 11.47 -11.31
CA GLN A 149 -7.15 11.26 -12.65
C GLN A 149 -6.61 12.56 -13.25
N THR A 150 -7.42 13.63 -13.20
CA THR A 150 -7.08 14.94 -13.79
C THR A 150 -5.88 15.59 -13.09
N GLU A 151 -5.79 15.47 -11.77
CA GLU A 151 -4.66 16.01 -10.99
C GLU A 151 -3.36 15.21 -11.17
N GLY A 152 -3.44 13.99 -11.71
CA GLY A 152 -2.31 13.06 -11.73
C GLY A 152 -1.92 12.53 -10.36
N ARG A 153 -2.77 12.72 -9.34
CA ARG A 153 -2.54 12.32 -7.95
C ARG A 153 -3.46 11.15 -7.62
N ARG A 154 -2.99 9.93 -7.89
CA ARG A 154 -3.80 8.70 -7.94
C ARG A 154 -3.41 7.64 -6.90
N VAL A 155 -2.34 7.85 -6.14
CA VAL A 155 -1.96 6.97 -5.03
C VAL A 155 -2.58 7.49 -3.74
N ILE A 156 -3.38 6.66 -3.10
CA ILE A 156 -4.07 7.00 -1.85
C ILE A 156 -3.42 6.19 -0.76
N VAL A 157 -2.77 6.85 0.19
CA VAL A 157 -2.14 6.17 1.31
C VAL A 157 -3.03 6.29 2.53
N THR A 158 -3.41 5.15 3.09
CA THR A 158 -4.14 5.05 4.35
C THR A 158 -3.30 4.29 5.36
N TYR A 159 -3.48 4.61 6.62
CA TYR A 159 -2.93 3.82 7.71
C TYR A 159 -3.88 3.92 8.89
N LYS A 160 -4.07 2.79 9.58
CA LYS A 160 -4.80 2.80 10.84
C LYS A 160 -3.85 3.27 11.92
N LEU A 161 -3.93 4.54 12.31
CA LEU A 161 -3.43 4.95 13.62
C LEU A 161 -4.18 4.12 14.64
N GLN A 162 -3.50 3.19 15.32
CA GLN A 162 -4.04 2.74 16.59
C GLN A 162 -4.12 4.00 17.46
N PRO A 163 -5.26 4.29 18.10
CA PRO A 163 -5.29 5.35 19.08
C PRO A 163 -4.23 4.99 20.12
N PHE A 164 -3.14 5.75 20.13
CA PHE A 164 -2.40 5.93 21.36
C PHE A 164 -3.47 6.37 22.35
N ALA A 165 -3.63 5.60 23.44
CA ALA A 165 -4.58 5.93 24.48
C ALA A 165 -4.48 7.44 24.78
N ASP A 166 -5.62 8.13 24.60
CA ASP A 166 -5.87 9.56 24.83
C ASP A 166 -4.63 10.45 24.93
N ASP A 167 -4.32 11.18 23.85
CA ASP A 167 -3.91 12.56 24.07
C ASP A 167 -4.65 13.48 23.09
N SER A 168 -5.65 14.16 23.66
CA SER A 168 -6.51 15.13 23.03
C SER A 168 -5.72 16.40 22.72
N SER A 169 -4.85 16.36 21.73
CA SER A 169 -4.33 17.57 21.08
C SER A 169 -3.60 17.20 19.80
N ILE A 170 -4.32 17.18 18.67
CA ILE A 170 -3.91 17.64 17.34
C ILE A 170 -5.16 17.49 16.46
N CYS A 171 -5.91 18.59 16.36
CA CYS A 171 -6.73 18.97 15.21
C CYS A 171 -6.26 20.37 14.81
#